data_AF-A0AAV6AVP1-F1
#
_entry.id   AF-A0AAV6AVP1-F1
#
_cell.length_a   1.000
_cell.length_b   1.000
_cell.length_c   1.000
_cell.angle_alpha   90.00
_cell.angle_beta   90.00
_cell.angle_gamma   90.00
#
_symmetry.space_group_name_H-M   'P 1'
#
loop_
_entity.id
_entity.type
_entity.pdbx_description
1 polymer ?
#
loop_
_entity_poly.entity_id
_entity_poly.type
_entity_poly.pdbx_seq_one_letter_code
_entity_poly.pdbx_strand_id
1 'polypeptide(L)'
;MKRLSGAGKDEAALIRRHCDAPHRNGMRLDGSAAGQESQGETTEKNCERVHDGSKAEIAGSGKSPGAASPHFRLRFLAPSARIVTMRRRTFRQLRAKTESQFHHHVYVVLLNAAAAKDRKIAAANPQRDPNKPCVYVGMTGLQPEERFWNHKNGEKAARIVQRFGVRLLTEMFAHLNPMPFEAAAQMEKELAEDLRAQGYTVAGGT
;
A
#
# COMPACT_ATOMS: atom_id res chain seq x y z
N MET A 1 -2.85 31.16 -53.26
CA MET A 1 -1.47 31.27 -52.73
C MET A 1 -1.57 31.95 -51.37
N LYS A 2 -1.02 31.48 -50.23
CA LYS A 2 -0.07 30.39 -49.93
C LYS A 2 -0.69 29.39 -48.92
N ARG A 3 -0.09 28.19 -48.79
CA ARG A 3 -0.38 27.18 -47.75
C ARG A 3 0.49 27.42 -46.50
N LEU A 4 0.11 26.79 -45.38
CA LEU A 4 0.92 26.14 -44.31
C LEU A 4 -0.07 25.82 -43.17
N SER A 5 -0.56 24.59 -42.96
CA SER A 5 0.05 23.51 -42.14
C SER A 5 0.81 24.03 -40.91
N GLY A 6 0.53 23.64 -39.67
CA GLY A 6 -0.14 22.42 -39.19
C GLY A 6 0.90 21.53 -38.51
N ALA A 7 0.98 21.60 -37.18
CA ALA A 7 1.89 20.80 -36.36
C ALA A 7 1.23 20.48 -35.02
N GLY A 8 1.13 19.20 -34.71
CA GLY A 8 0.77 18.69 -33.41
C GLY A 8 1.45 17.34 -33.21
N LYS A 9 1.62 16.96 -31.94
CA LYS A 9 2.38 15.78 -31.46
C LYS A 9 3.90 15.99 -31.49
N ASP A 10 4.55 15.39 -30.48
CA ASP A 10 6.00 15.14 -30.27
C ASP A 10 6.59 15.58 -28.90
N GLU A 11 5.75 15.68 -27.86
CA GLU A 11 6.22 15.74 -26.45
C GLU A 11 6.54 14.36 -25.84
N ALA A 12 6.88 13.36 -26.68
CA ALA A 12 7.16 11.99 -26.26
C ALA A 12 8.64 11.57 -26.43
N ALA A 13 9.52 12.52 -26.79
CA ALA A 13 10.87 12.23 -27.31
C ALA A 13 12.05 12.62 -26.40
N LEU A 14 11.83 13.13 -25.18
CA LEU A 14 12.90 13.66 -24.32
C LEU A 14 13.40 12.70 -23.22
N ILE A 15 12.91 11.45 -23.15
CA ILE A 15 13.40 10.43 -22.20
C ILE A 15 14.23 9.34 -22.91
N ARG A 16 15.20 9.77 -23.74
CA ARG A 16 16.27 8.91 -24.29
C ARG A 16 17.55 9.72 -24.56
N ARG A 17 18.43 9.81 -23.55
CA ARG A 17 19.87 10.12 -23.70
C ARG A 17 20.62 10.01 -22.37
N HIS A 18 20.93 8.78 -21.93
CA HIS A 18 22.08 8.45 -21.06
C HIS A 18 22.28 6.93 -20.91
N CYS A 19 22.24 6.19 -22.03
CA CYS A 19 22.61 4.78 -22.11
C CYS A 19 23.23 4.51 -23.48
N ASP A 20 24.53 4.78 -23.63
CA ASP A 20 25.32 4.33 -24.79
C ASP A 20 26.50 3.47 -24.30
N ALA A 21 26.63 2.34 -24.98
CA ALA A 21 27.35 1.10 -24.67
C ALA A 21 28.90 1.23 -24.93
N PRO A 22 29.72 0.16 -25.16
CA PRO A 22 29.45 -1.29 -25.17
C PRO A 22 30.54 -2.21 -24.57
N HIS A 23 30.27 -3.52 -24.53
CA HIS A 23 31.29 -4.51 -24.90
C HIS A 23 30.68 -5.74 -25.60
N ARG A 24 31.26 -6.13 -26.75
CA ARG A 24 31.04 -7.41 -27.45
C ARG A 24 31.82 -8.53 -26.70
N ASN A 25 31.65 -9.84 -26.89
CA ASN A 25 31.40 -10.61 -28.12
C ASN A 25 31.01 -12.08 -27.80
N GLY A 26 30.37 -12.81 -28.72
CA GLY A 26 30.12 -14.27 -28.60
C GLY A 26 29.05 -14.81 -29.56
N MET A 27 29.40 -15.77 -30.43
CA MET A 27 28.54 -16.36 -31.49
C MET A 27 27.45 -17.31 -30.92
N ARG A 28 26.22 -17.39 -31.47
CA ARG A 28 25.76 -18.24 -32.62
C ARG A 28 26.08 -19.74 -32.49
N LEU A 29 25.22 -20.69 -32.89
CA LEU A 29 24.40 -20.77 -34.13
C LEU A 29 22.85 -20.73 -33.93
N ASP A 30 22.07 -21.41 -34.79
CA ASP A 30 20.64 -21.15 -35.11
C ASP A 30 19.87 -22.47 -35.49
N GLY A 31 18.55 -22.56 -35.23
CA GLY A 31 17.56 -23.59 -35.69
C GLY A 31 16.17 -23.34 -35.05
N SER A 32 15.07 -22.97 -35.74
CA SER A 32 14.26 -23.62 -36.82
C SER A 32 13.45 -24.83 -36.30
N ALA A 33 12.12 -25.01 -36.47
CA ALA A 33 11.05 -24.35 -37.27
C ALA A 33 9.66 -24.50 -36.54
N ALA A 34 8.67 -23.58 -36.63
CA ALA A 34 7.54 -23.41 -37.60
C ALA A 34 6.16 -24.08 -37.24
N GLY A 35 5.04 -23.41 -37.61
CA GLY A 35 3.61 -23.85 -37.51
C GLY A 35 2.79 -23.07 -36.44
N GLN A 36 1.87 -22.14 -36.73
CA GLN A 36 0.51 -22.22 -37.35
C GLN A 36 -0.55 -22.96 -36.52
N GLU A 37 -1.86 -22.64 -36.51
CA GLU A 37 -2.66 -21.40 -36.64
C GLU A 37 -4.15 -21.71 -36.28
N SER A 38 -5.10 -20.77 -36.42
CA SER A 38 -6.58 -20.86 -36.15
C SER A 38 -7.00 -21.01 -34.67
N GLN A 39 -7.87 -20.18 -34.07
CA GLN A 39 -9.23 -19.69 -34.40
C GLN A 39 -10.36 -20.71 -34.15
N GLY A 40 -11.28 -20.35 -33.27
CA GLY A 40 -12.43 -21.15 -32.83
C GLY A 40 -13.38 -20.31 -31.98
N GLU A 41 -14.32 -19.64 -32.65
CA GLU A 41 -15.38 -18.82 -32.08
C GLU A 41 -16.58 -19.68 -31.66
N THR A 42 -17.26 -19.39 -30.54
CA THR A 42 -18.74 -19.60 -30.43
C THR A 42 -19.37 -18.98 -29.17
N THR A 43 -20.37 -18.13 -29.41
CA THR A 43 -21.64 -17.94 -28.66
C THR A 43 -21.72 -17.84 -27.12
N GLU A 44 -22.21 -16.68 -26.69
CA GLU A 44 -23.38 -16.48 -25.82
C GLU A 44 -23.51 -17.21 -24.46
N LYS A 45 -23.62 -16.41 -23.38
CA LYS A 45 -24.89 -16.34 -22.63
C LYS A 45 -25.00 -15.09 -21.74
N ASN A 46 -25.93 -14.23 -22.13
CA ASN A 46 -26.57 -13.25 -21.25
C ASN A 46 -27.41 -14.00 -20.20
N CYS A 47 -27.40 -13.54 -18.95
CA CYS A 47 -28.38 -13.94 -17.95
C CYS A 47 -28.75 -12.71 -17.10
N GLU A 48 -30.03 -12.36 -17.09
CA GLU A 48 -30.52 -11.13 -16.51
C GLU A 48 -30.75 -11.22 -15.00
N ARG A 49 -30.40 -10.13 -14.32
CA ARG A 49 -31.23 -9.39 -13.36
C ARG A 49 -32.24 -10.23 -12.54
N VAL A 50 -31.93 -10.44 -11.27
CA VAL A 50 -32.95 -10.68 -10.22
C VAL A 50 -33.01 -9.45 -9.32
N HIS A 51 -34.17 -8.79 -9.28
CA HIS A 51 -34.54 -7.83 -8.25
C HIS A 51 -35.55 -8.50 -7.33
N ASP A 52 -35.26 -8.54 -6.03
CA ASP A 52 -36.19 -8.37 -4.90
C ASP A 52 -35.32 -8.40 -3.63
N GLY A 53 -35.60 -7.68 -2.54
CA GLY A 53 -36.82 -6.93 -2.24
C GLY A 53 -37.16 -7.05 -0.76
N SER A 54 -36.26 -6.62 0.14
CA SER A 54 -36.46 -6.80 1.60
C SER A 54 -36.17 -5.52 2.38
N LYS A 55 -37.09 -4.58 2.21
CA LYS A 55 -37.81 -3.85 3.27
C LYS A 55 -37.05 -3.65 4.60
N ALA A 56 -36.62 -2.41 4.85
CA ALA A 56 -36.34 -1.94 6.20
C ALA A 56 -37.65 -1.79 6.99
N GLU A 57 -37.68 -2.24 8.25
CA GLU A 57 -38.75 -1.91 9.19
C GLU A 57 -38.22 -1.01 10.31
N ILE A 58 -39.04 -0.01 10.67
CA ILE A 58 -38.70 1.06 11.61
C ILE A 58 -39.81 1.14 12.66
N ALA A 59 -39.54 0.64 13.87
CA ALA A 59 -40.34 0.86 15.07
C ALA A 59 -39.49 0.45 16.30
N GLY A 60 -39.58 1.09 17.47
CA GLY A 60 -40.32 2.29 17.82
C GLY A 60 -40.69 2.32 19.31
N SER A 61 -40.32 3.38 20.03
CA SER A 61 -40.76 3.73 21.41
C SER A 61 -40.34 2.77 22.55
N GLY A 62 -40.13 3.28 23.78
CA GLY A 62 -39.77 2.36 24.87
C GLY A 62 -39.42 2.80 26.30
N LYS A 63 -39.63 4.04 26.73
CA LYS A 63 -39.95 4.41 28.14
C LYS A 63 -39.04 3.93 29.31
N SER A 64 -38.36 4.87 29.96
CA SER A 64 -37.78 4.70 31.32
C SER A 64 -38.86 4.44 32.39
N PRO A 65 -38.52 3.75 33.49
CA PRO A 65 -38.51 4.46 34.77
C PRO A 65 -37.29 4.13 35.64
N GLY A 66 -36.93 5.05 36.54
CA GLY A 66 -35.81 4.87 37.48
C GLY A 66 -36.22 4.26 38.82
N ALA A 67 -35.22 3.78 39.56
CA ALA A 67 -35.30 3.52 40.99
C ALA A 67 -34.00 3.99 41.66
N ALA A 68 -34.10 4.62 42.83
CA ALA A 68 -32.98 5.29 43.50
C ALA A 68 -32.34 4.44 44.60
N SER A 69 -31.05 4.69 44.90
CA SER A 69 -30.34 4.54 46.20
C SER A 69 -28.87 4.14 46.00
N PRO A 70 -27.98 4.32 47.00
CA PRO A 70 -27.86 5.47 47.89
C PRO A 70 -26.43 6.07 47.86
N HIS A 71 -26.20 7.16 48.58
CA HIS A 71 -24.91 7.86 48.61
C HIS A 71 -23.75 7.04 49.19
N PHE A 72 -22.91 6.46 48.33
CA PHE A 72 -21.51 6.16 48.70
C PHE A 72 -20.64 7.39 48.47
N ARG A 73 -20.31 8.12 49.55
CA ARG A 73 -19.29 9.17 49.56
C ARG A 73 -17.91 8.54 49.35
N LEU A 74 -17.54 8.27 48.10
CA LEU A 74 -16.16 7.94 47.77
C LEU A 74 -15.31 9.21 47.94
N ARG A 75 -14.54 9.28 49.03
CA ARG A 75 -13.50 10.31 49.20
C ARG A 75 -12.41 10.06 48.15
N PHE A 76 -12.57 10.65 46.97
CA PHE A 76 -11.45 10.84 46.05
C PHE A 76 -10.42 11.75 46.73
N LEU A 77 -9.43 11.14 47.38
CA LEU A 77 -8.14 11.81 47.56
C LEU A 77 -7.56 11.97 46.17
N ALA A 78 -7.59 13.20 45.64
CA ALA A 78 -6.92 13.51 44.39
C ALA A 78 -5.42 13.14 44.55
N PRO A 79 -4.85 12.29 43.67
CA PRO A 79 -3.41 12.17 43.63
C PRO A 79 -2.86 13.55 43.29
N SER A 80 -1.96 14.06 44.14
CA SER A 80 -1.29 15.34 43.89
C SER A 80 -0.46 15.20 42.62
N ALA A 81 -1.06 15.59 41.49
CA ALA A 81 -0.42 15.63 40.20
C ALA A 81 0.62 16.74 40.22
N ARG A 82 1.80 16.44 40.79
CA ARG A 82 3.03 17.16 40.51
C ARG A 82 3.33 16.97 39.03
N ILE A 83 2.74 17.84 38.21
CA ILE A 83 3.13 18.03 36.82
C ILE A 83 4.57 18.53 36.87
N VAL A 84 5.53 17.59 36.82
CA VAL A 84 6.94 17.91 36.66
C VAL A 84 7.08 18.51 35.28
N THR A 85 7.08 19.83 35.21
CA THR A 85 7.33 20.61 34.01
C THR A 85 8.78 20.44 33.59
N MET A 86 9.09 19.29 32.98
CA MET A 86 10.39 19.04 32.39
C MET A 86 10.73 20.16 31.40
N ARG A 87 11.93 20.72 31.54
CA ARG A 87 12.39 21.80 30.67
C ARG A 87 12.32 21.32 29.22
N ARG A 88 11.72 22.12 28.31
CA ARG A 88 11.54 21.75 26.89
C ARG A 88 12.81 21.21 26.21
N ARG A 89 14.00 21.65 26.67
CA ARG A 89 15.31 21.14 26.22
C ARG A 89 15.58 19.68 26.63
N THR A 90 15.31 19.28 27.87
CA THR A 90 15.54 17.89 28.31
C THR A 90 14.56 16.93 27.66
N PHE A 91 13.30 17.33 27.48
CA PHE A 91 12.31 16.55 26.73
C PHE A 91 12.75 16.34 25.27
N ARG A 92 13.24 17.38 24.59
CA ARG A 92 13.78 17.28 23.22
C ARG A 92 15.02 16.36 23.14
N GLN A 93 15.92 16.42 24.12
CA GLN A 93 17.10 15.56 24.18
C GLN A 93 16.73 14.09 24.43
N LEU A 94 15.80 13.80 25.33
CA LEU A 94 15.30 12.44 25.57
C LEU A 94 14.63 11.89 24.31
N ARG A 95 13.70 12.64 23.71
CA ARG A 95 13.02 12.25 22.47
C ARG A 95 14.01 11.95 21.33
N ALA A 96 14.99 12.84 21.09
CA ALA A 96 16.01 12.63 20.07
C ALA A 96 16.88 11.37 20.35
N LYS A 97 17.18 11.09 21.62
CA LYS A 97 17.92 9.89 22.04
C LYS A 97 17.09 8.61 21.94
N THR A 98 15.76 8.70 21.97
CA THR A 98 14.84 7.57 21.74
C THR A 98 14.63 7.34 20.23
N GLU A 99 14.42 8.41 19.45
CA GLU A 99 14.35 8.33 17.98
C GLU A 99 15.65 7.77 17.39
N SER A 100 16.82 8.04 17.97
CA SER A 100 18.10 7.47 17.53
C SER A 100 18.34 6.00 17.92
N GLN A 101 17.42 5.34 18.65
CA GLN A 101 17.50 3.90 18.95
C GLN A 101 16.65 3.06 18.00
N PHE A 102 15.67 3.67 17.34
CA PHE A 102 14.75 2.98 16.46
C PHE A 102 15.22 3.10 15.01
N HIS A 103 15.37 1.95 14.36
CA HIS A 103 15.86 1.83 12.99
C HIS A 103 14.96 0.93 12.13
N HIS A 104 13.74 0.64 12.61
CA HIS A 104 12.74 -0.04 11.81
C HIS A 104 11.73 0.93 11.22
N HIS A 105 11.32 0.61 10.00
CA HIS A 105 10.50 1.44 9.14
C HIS A 105 9.42 0.57 8.50
N VAL A 106 8.18 1.04 8.49
CA VAL A 106 7.16 0.56 7.54
C VAL A 106 7.25 1.35 6.24
N TYR A 107 6.90 0.73 5.11
CA TYR A 107 6.93 1.37 3.80
C TYR A 107 5.82 0.83 2.89
N VAL A 108 5.39 1.70 1.97
CA VAL A 108 4.37 1.39 0.96
C VAL A 108 4.95 1.64 -0.43
N VAL A 109 4.83 0.65 -1.32
CA VAL A 109 5.27 0.72 -2.72
C VAL A 109 4.06 0.70 -3.64
N LEU A 110 3.99 1.64 -4.57
CA LEU A 110 3.06 1.59 -5.71
C LEU A 110 3.46 0.45 -6.64
N LEU A 111 2.54 -0.47 -6.91
CA LEU A 111 2.70 -1.56 -7.88
C LEU A 111 2.01 -1.21 -9.21
N ASN A 112 2.58 -1.69 -10.30
CA ASN A 112 1.91 -1.72 -11.60
C ASN A 112 0.62 -2.56 -11.51
N ALA A 113 -0.46 -2.12 -12.15
CA ALA A 113 -1.79 -2.75 -12.11
C ALA A 113 -1.79 -4.24 -12.54
N ALA A 114 -0.79 -4.70 -13.30
CA ALA A 114 -0.60 -6.12 -13.61
C ALA A 114 -0.43 -7.01 -12.35
N ALA A 115 -0.02 -6.44 -11.22
CA ALA A 115 0.05 -7.16 -9.93
C ALA A 115 -1.32 -7.68 -9.45
N ALA A 116 -2.43 -7.01 -9.79
CA ALA A 116 -3.79 -7.47 -9.46
C ALA A 116 -4.15 -8.83 -10.10
N LYS A 117 -3.40 -9.27 -11.12
CA LYS A 117 -3.60 -10.56 -11.78
C LYS A 117 -2.96 -11.74 -11.03
N ASP A 118 -2.14 -11.50 -10.01
CA ASP A 118 -1.61 -12.59 -9.18
C ASP A 118 -2.74 -13.19 -8.33
N ARG A 119 -3.00 -14.49 -8.50
CA ARG A 119 -4.12 -15.19 -7.84
C ARG A 119 -4.08 -15.11 -6.31
N LYS A 120 -2.89 -15.05 -5.70
CA LYS A 120 -2.76 -14.93 -4.23
C LYS A 120 -3.17 -13.53 -3.77
N ILE A 121 -2.76 -12.49 -4.50
CA ILE A 121 -3.16 -11.11 -4.21
C ILE A 121 -4.67 -10.95 -4.42
N ALA A 122 -5.22 -11.44 -5.54
CA ALA A 122 -6.66 -11.36 -5.80
C ALA A 122 -7.50 -12.06 -4.71
N ALA A 123 -7.06 -13.23 -4.22
CA ALA A 123 -7.73 -13.95 -3.14
C ALA A 123 -7.65 -13.23 -1.78
N ALA A 124 -6.49 -12.62 -1.45
CA ALA A 124 -6.31 -11.83 -0.23
C ALA A 124 -7.02 -10.46 -0.26
N ASN A 125 -7.57 -10.05 -1.40
CA ASN A 125 -8.23 -8.76 -1.61
C ASN A 125 -9.61 -8.95 -2.29
N PRO A 126 -10.59 -9.58 -1.62
CA PRO A 126 -11.89 -9.86 -2.19
C PRO A 126 -12.74 -8.59 -2.43
N GLN A 127 -12.61 -7.57 -1.56
CA GLN A 127 -13.36 -6.31 -1.61
C GLN A 127 -12.58 -5.17 -2.31
N ARG A 128 -11.62 -5.49 -3.18
CA ARG A 128 -10.81 -4.48 -3.88
C ARG A 128 -11.63 -3.69 -4.91
N ASP A 129 -11.41 -2.39 -4.96
CA ASP A 129 -11.90 -1.52 -6.02
C ASP A 129 -10.93 -1.56 -7.22
N PRO A 130 -11.36 -1.97 -8.43
CA PRO A 130 -10.52 -1.98 -9.63
C PRO A 130 -9.94 -0.62 -10.02
N ASN A 131 -10.53 0.48 -9.55
CA ASN A 131 -10.06 1.84 -9.82
C ASN A 131 -8.94 2.28 -8.86
N LYS A 132 -8.74 1.57 -7.75
CA LYS A 132 -7.69 1.90 -6.76
C LYS A 132 -6.36 1.24 -7.11
N PRO A 133 -5.23 1.90 -6.83
CA PRO A 133 -3.92 1.37 -7.20
C PRO A 133 -3.59 0.08 -6.44
N CYS A 134 -2.75 -0.73 -7.06
CA CYS A 134 -2.10 -1.85 -6.38
C CYS A 134 -0.95 -1.33 -5.53
N VAL A 135 -0.82 -1.83 -4.30
CA VAL A 135 0.24 -1.45 -3.37
C VAL A 135 0.87 -2.68 -2.72
N TYR A 136 2.13 -2.54 -2.32
CA TYR A 136 2.80 -3.48 -1.42
C TYR A 136 3.14 -2.79 -0.12
N VAL A 137 2.77 -3.40 1.01
CA VAL A 137 3.15 -2.96 2.36
C VAL A 137 4.24 -3.88 2.89
N GLY A 138 5.28 -3.29 3.47
CA GLY A 138 6.40 -4.02 4.05
C GLY A 138 7.00 -3.31 5.26
N MET A 139 7.74 -4.05 6.10
CA MET A 139 8.66 -3.49 7.10
C MET A 139 10.13 -3.81 6.83
N THR A 140 11.04 -2.99 7.36
CA THR A 140 12.49 -3.13 7.16
C THR A 140 13.30 -2.51 8.29
N GLY A 141 14.57 -2.92 8.44
CA GLY A 141 15.57 -2.29 9.31
C GLY A 141 16.59 -1.41 8.56
N LEU A 142 16.29 -1.09 7.30
CA LEU A 142 17.06 -0.19 6.42
C LEU A 142 16.24 1.08 6.15
N GLN A 143 16.80 2.06 5.44
CA GLN A 143 15.95 3.12 4.90
C GLN A 143 14.97 2.55 3.84
N PRO A 144 13.71 3.01 3.78
CA PRO A 144 12.74 2.56 2.79
C PRO A 144 13.24 2.64 1.34
N GLU A 145 13.99 3.68 1.00
CA GLU A 145 14.60 3.93 -0.31
C GLU A 145 15.65 2.86 -0.65
N GLU A 146 16.54 2.56 0.28
CA GLU A 146 17.55 1.49 0.17
C GLU A 146 16.87 0.13 0.03
N ARG A 147 15.85 -0.14 0.86
CA ARG A 147 15.07 -1.38 0.78
C ARG A 147 14.38 -1.52 -0.58
N PHE A 148 13.80 -0.43 -1.11
CA PHE A 148 13.18 -0.42 -2.43
C PHE A 148 14.22 -0.67 -3.54
N TRP A 149 15.41 -0.08 -3.46
CA TRP A 149 16.51 -0.36 -4.38
C TRP A 149 16.91 -1.85 -4.38
N ASN A 150 17.09 -2.42 -3.19
CA ASN A 150 17.40 -3.85 -3.03
C ASN A 150 16.29 -4.75 -3.63
N HIS A 151 15.02 -4.38 -3.45
CA HIS A 151 13.91 -5.05 -4.14
C HIS A 151 14.02 -4.99 -5.67
N LYS A 152 14.43 -3.87 -6.26
CA LYS A 152 14.58 -3.74 -7.72
C LYS A 152 15.76 -4.55 -8.25
N ASN A 153 16.85 -4.68 -7.49
CA ASN A 153 18.02 -5.48 -7.86
C ASN A 153 17.84 -6.99 -7.60
N GLY A 154 16.82 -7.40 -6.83
CA GLY A 154 16.57 -8.80 -6.46
C GLY A 154 17.22 -9.22 -5.13
N GLU A 155 17.87 -8.30 -4.42
CA GLU A 155 18.55 -8.54 -3.16
C GLU A 155 17.55 -8.63 -2.00
N LYS A 156 17.41 -9.82 -1.41
CA LYS A 156 16.42 -10.12 -0.35
C LYS A 156 15.00 -9.66 -0.73
N ALA A 157 14.68 -9.76 -2.02
CA ALA A 157 13.53 -9.10 -2.62
C ALA A 157 12.23 -9.90 -2.53
N ALA A 158 11.13 -9.22 -2.19
CA ALA A 158 9.79 -9.67 -2.52
C ALA A 158 9.59 -9.66 -4.04
N ARG A 159 9.38 -10.84 -4.65
CA ARG A 159 9.18 -11.04 -6.10
C ARG A 159 8.18 -10.06 -6.74
N ILE A 160 7.12 -9.71 -6.01
CA ILE A 160 6.08 -8.79 -6.49
C ILE A 160 6.62 -7.34 -6.66
N VAL A 161 7.45 -6.88 -5.72
CA VAL A 161 8.07 -5.54 -5.75
C VAL A 161 9.17 -5.48 -6.80
N GLN A 162 9.99 -6.53 -6.92
CA GLN A 162 10.99 -6.64 -7.97
C GLN A 162 10.34 -6.49 -9.35
N ARG A 163 9.30 -7.31 -9.64
CA ARG A 163 8.65 -7.36 -10.95
C ARG A 163 7.71 -6.19 -11.25
N PHE A 164 6.97 -5.69 -10.26
CA PHE A 164 5.89 -4.70 -10.48
C PHE A 164 6.04 -3.41 -9.69
N GLY A 165 7.00 -3.29 -8.76
CA GLY A 165 7.22 -2.07 -7.97
C GLY A 165 7.65 -0.90 -8.86
N VAL A 166 6.93 0.22 -8.73
CA VAL A 166 7.08 1.46 -9.50
C VAL A 166 7.84 2.51 -8.70
N ARG A 167 7.35 2.87 -7.51
CA ARG A 167 7.93 3.88 -6.61
C ARG A 167 7.40 3.73 -5.18
N LEU A 168 8.07 4.34 -4.22
CA LEU A 168 7.54 4.53 -2.86
C LEU A 168 6.36 5.53 -2.86
N LEU A 169 5.44 5.32 -1.92
CA LEU A 169 4.34 6.23 -1.59
C LEU A 169 4.59 6.84 -0.21
N THR A 170 5.65 7.65 -0.10
CA THR A 170 6.21 8.20 1.14
C THR A 170 5.17 8.89 2.04
N GLU A 171 4.20 9.61 1.46
CA GLU A 171 3.07 10.23 2.17
C GLU A 171 2.29 9.27 3.08
N MET A 172 2.21 7.99 2.70
CA MET A 172 1.42 6.98 3.41
C MET A 172 2.12 6.44 4.68
N PHE A 173 3.43 6.63 4.82
CA PHE A 173 4.21 5.97 5.89
C PHE A 173 5.26 6.85 6.59
N ALA A 174 5.69 7.98 6.00
CA ALA A 174 6.80 8.77 6.53
C ALA A 174 6.55 9.26 7.97
N HIS A 175 5.31 9.60 8.28
CA HIS A 175 4.89 10.10 9.60
C HIS A 175 4.86 9.01 10.70
N LEU A 176 4.96 7.73 10.33
CA LEU A 176 4.97 6.57 11.25
C LEU A 176 6.39 6.20 11.70
N ASN A 177 7.43 6.66 10.99
CA ASN A 177 8.80 6.18 11.12
C ASN A 177 9.71 7.19 11.86
N PRO A 178 10.79 6.73 12.53
CA PRO A 178 11.15 5.32 12.80
C PRO A 178 10.45 4.77 14.05
N MET A 179 10.39 3.44 14.16
CA MET A 179 9.74 2.75 15.29
C MET A 179 10.49 1.47 15.73
N PRO A 180 10.19 0.90 16.92
CA PRO A 180 10.72 -0.39 17.35
C PRO A 180 10.38 -1.53 16.39
N PHE A 181 11.12 -2.64 16.44
CA PHE A 181 10.85 -3.82 15.61
C PHE A 181 9.43 -4.37 15.77
N GLU A 182 9.00 -4.59 17.01
CA GLU A 182 7.67 -5.15 17.32
C GLU A 182 6.55 -4.21 16.84
N ALA A 183 6.73 -2.89 17.02
CA ALA A 183 5.82 -1.89 16.49
C ALA A 183 5.78 -1.90 14.95
N ALA A 184 6.92 -2.06 14.28
CA ALA A 184 6.98 -2.13 12.82
C ALA A 184 6.29 -3.38 12.27
N ALA A 185 6.48 -4.54 12.92
CA ALA A 185 5.83 -5.79 12.55
C ALA A 185 4.31 -5.76 12.76
N GLN A 186 3.82 -5.04 13.78
CA GLN A 186 2.39 -4.84 14.01
C GLN A 186 1.80 -3.81 13.03
N MET A 187 2.46 -2.67 12.86
CA MET A 187 2.04 -1.59 11.95
C MET A 187 2.03 -2.03 10.48
N GLU A 188 2.92 -2.94 10.07
CA GLU A 188 2.90 -3.56 8.73
C GLU A 188 1.57 -4.27 8.43
N LYS A 189 0.97 -4.90 9.46
CA LYS A 189 -0.30 -5.62 9.33
C LYS A 189 -1.48 -4.66 9.38
N GLU A 190 -1.52 -3.78 10.38
CA GLU A 190 -2.57 -2.76 10.56
C GLU A 190 -2.70 -1.88 9.29
N LEU A 191 -1.58 -1.34 8.79
CA LEU A 191 -1.58 -0.53 7.57
C LEU A 191 -2.04 -1.33 6.33
N ALA A 192 -1.72 -2.63 6.25
CA ALA A 192 -2.18 -3.47 5.14
C ALA A 192 -3.68 -3.80 5.25
N GLU A 193 -4.22 -3.97 6.46
CA GLU A 193 -5.64 -4.18 6.72
C GLU A 193 -6.46 -2.91 6.46
N ASP A 194 -6.00 -1.74 6.93
CA ASP A 194 -6.64 -0.44 6.67
C ASP A 194 -6.72 -0.14 5.16
N LEU A 195 -5.67 -0.44 4.41
CA LEU A 195 -5.66 -0.23 2.96
C LEU A 195 -6.58 -1.24 2.24
N ARG A 196 -6.70 -2.48 2.73
CA ARG A 196 -7.71 -3.45 2.23
C ARG A 196 -9.13 -2.97 2.51
N ALA A 197 -9.39 -2.47 3.72
CA ALA A 197 -10.70 -1.92 4.10
C ALA A 197 -11.06 -0.67 3.26
N GLN A 198 -10.07 0.13 2.90
CA GLN A 198 -10.22 1.22 1.93
C GLN A 198 -10.35 0.75 0.47
N GLY A 199 -10.31 -0.56 0.18
CA GLY A 199 -10.49 -1.12 -1.16
C GLY A 199 -9.25 -1.08 -2.06
N TYR A 200 -8.05 -0.80 -1.54
CA TYR A 200 -6.82 -0.96 -2.32
C TYR A 200 -6.53 -2.45 -2.60
N THR A 201 -5.76 -2.72 -3.65
CA THR A 201 -5.24 -4.08 -3.89
C THR A 201 -3.88 -4.23 -3.21
N VAL A 202 -3.84 -4.86 -2.03
CA VAL A 202 -2.67 -4.90 -1.13
C VAL A 202 -1.94 -6.25 -1.18
N ALA A 203 -0.63 -6.20 -1.43
CA ALA A 203 0.32 -7.29 -1.23
C ALA A 203 1.19 -7.05 0.02
N GLY A 204 1.67 -8.13 0.67
CA GLY A 204 2.41 -8.01 1.93
C GLY A 204 1.49 -7.83 3.14
N GLY A 205 2.05 -7.39 4.27
CA GLY A 205 1.34 -7.27 5.55
C GLY A 205 0.76 -8.60 6.05
N THR A 206 1.65 -9.54 6.39
CA THR A 206 1.36 -10.92 6.84
C THR A 206 2.31 -11.33 7.96
#